data_AF-A0A975TN44-F1
#
_entry.id   AF-A0A975TN44-F1
#
_cell.length_a   1.000
_cell.length_b   1.000
_cell.length_c   1.000
_cell.angle_alpha   90.00
_cell.angle_beta   90.00
_cell.angle_gamma   90.00
#
_symmetry.space_group_name_H-M   'P 1'
#
loop_
_entity.id
_entity.type
_entity.pdbx_description
1 polymer ?
#
loop_
_entity_poly.entity_id
_entity_poly.type
_entity_poly.pdbx_seq_one_letter_code
_entity_poly.pdbx_strand_id
1 'polypeptide(L)'
;MLLAGAVLAGFGTLAAPAPAAVAHPFGPPSTARISADGSRVSIAWRANADDWVALGQSLGAFEDPESGAVSTELTGEQKLQRSPAVHTYLLRHITVAQDGGACKGEVAALERLLDEGARLTFDCPAPLVEADVTVSVLTDLNEAYRTMLTTDGSATPRQTLFTAVDRTHHLRFAASGGGVPGSVTAVAGGTAVAVLAVAACLFVRRSRRRTATAPDAGSRP
;
A
#
# COMPACT_ATOMS: atom_id res chain seq x y z
N MET A 1 43.73 42.16 -60.94
CA MET A 1 42.53 41.32 -60.89
C MET A 1 42.78 40.22 -59.86
N LEU A 2 42.10 40.29 -58.71
CA LEU A 2 42.20 39.32 -57.62
C LEU A 2 41.39 38.05 -57.98
N LEU A 3 41.94 36.87 -57.70
CA LEU A 3 41.18 35.62 -57.61
C LEU A 3 41.34 35.07 -56.20
N ALA A 4 40.28 35.20 -55.40
CA ALA A 4 40.15 34.65 -54.06
C ALA A 4 39.56 33.24 -54.17
N GLY A 5 40.30 32.23 -53.71
CA GLY A 5 39.80 30.86 -53.56
C GLY A 5 39.30 30.64 -52.13
N ALA A 6 37.98 30.47 -51.97
CA ALA A 6 37.37 30.12 -50.69
C ALA A 6 37.33 28.58 -50.54
N VAL A 7 37.98 28.06 -49.50
CA VAL A 7 37.92 26.65 -49.12
C VAL A 7 36.78 26.47 -48.11
N LEU A 8 35.72 25.77 -48.51
CA LEU A 8 34.65 25.32 -47.61
C LEU A 8 35.06 23.99 -46.96
N ALA A 9 35.32 24.01 -45.65
CA ALA A 9 35.51 22.81 -44.85
C ALA A 9 34.13 22.29 -44.40
N GLY A 10 33.66 21.19 -45.00
CA GLY A 10 32.46 20.48 -44.56
C GLY A 10 32.74 19.65 -43.31
N PHE A 11 32.12 20.00 -42.18
CA PHE A 11 32.11 19.16 -40.98
C PHE A 11 31.08 18.04 -41.16
N GLY A 12 31.55 16.84 -41.51
CA GLY A 12 30.74 15.63 -41.49
C GLY A 12 30.48 15.20 -40.04
N THR A 13 29.23 15.25 -39.59
CA THR A 13 28.81 14.66 -38.32
C THR A 13 28.79 13.14 -38.46
N LEU A 14 29.80 12.47 -37.93
CA LEU A 14 29.80 11.02 -37.75
C LEU A 14 28.73 10.66 -36.71
N ALA A 15 27.57 10.19 -37.17
CA ALA A 15 26.58 9.56 -36.32
C ALA A 15 27.13 8.20 -35.86
N ALA A 16 27.69 8.14 -34.64
CA ALA A 16 28.06 6.88 -34.03
C ALA A 16 26.79 6.06 -33.74
N PRO A 17 26.75 4.75 -34.04
CA PRO A 17 25.63 3.90 -33.67
C PRO A 17 25.52 3.87 -32.14
N ALA A 18 24.32 4.12 -31.62
CA ALA A 18 24.06 3.93 -30.21
C ALA A 18 24.30 2.45 -29.85
N PRO A 19 24.97 2.15 -28.71
CA PRO A 19 25.15 0.77 -28.27
C PRO A 19 23.78 0.10 -28.11
N ALA A 20 23.67 -1.13 -28.61
CA ALA A 20 22.47 -1.94 -28.43
C ALA A 20 22.18 -2.07 -26.92
N ALA A 21 20.93 -1.80 -26.52
CA ALA A 21 20.49 -2.07 -25.17
C ALA A 21 20.63 -3.58 -24.92
N VAL A 22 21.56 -3.97 -24.05
CA VAL A 22 21.70 -5.34 -23.60
C VAL A 22 20.43 -5.67 -22.82
N ALA A 23 19.59 -6.55 -23.38
CA ALA A 23 18.46 -7.09 -22.64
C ALA A 23 19.01 -7.79 -21.39
N HIS A 24 18.60 -7.33 -20.21
CA HIS A 24 19.04 -7.94 -18.95
C HIS A 24 18.55 -9.40 -18.92
N PRO A 25 19.39 -10.37 -18.50
CA PRO A 25 19.08 -11.79 -18.59
C PRO A 25 17.91 -12.25 -17.71
N PHE A 26 17.35 -11.36 -16.87
CA PHE A 26 16.31 -11.66 -15.89
C PHE A 26 14.95 -11.01 -16.23
N GLY A 27 14.79 -10.43 -17.42
CA GLY A 27 13.57 -9.71 -17.79
C GLY A 27 13.34 -8.44 -16.95
N PRO A 28 12.11 -7.88 -16.94
CA PRO A 28 11.77 -6.79 -16.02
C PRO A 28 11.82 -7.27 -14.56
N PRO A 29 12.19 -6.39 -13.60
CA PRO A 29 12.22 -6.78 -12.20
C PRO A 29 10.85 -7.20 -11.69
N SER A 30 10.83 -8.10 -10.71
CA SER A 30 9.60 -8.44 -9.99
C SER A 30 9.00 -7.20 -9.33
N THR A 31 7.69 -7.23 -9.08
CA THR A 31 6.95 -6.12 -8.47
C THR A 31 6.20 -6.58 -7.25
N ALA A 32 6.01 -5.68 -6.29
CA ALA A 32 5.12 -5.88 -5.17
C ALA A 32 4.16 -4.70 -5.02
N ARG A 33 2.94 -4.96 -4.56
CA ARG A 33 2.03 -3.92 -4.07
C ARG A 33 1.71 -4.20 -2.61
N ILE A 34 1.75 -3.16 -1.78
CA ILE A 34 1.44 -3.26 -0.36
C ILE A 34 0.34 -2.27 0.03
N SER A 35 -0.56 -2.74 0.88
CA SER A 35 -1.60 -1.92 1.54
C SER A 35 -1.75 -2.34 2.99
N ALA A 36 -2.24 -1.41 3.83
CA ALA A 36 -2.56 -1.67 5.22
C ALA A 36 -3.98 -1.20 5.52
N ASP A 37 -4.71 -2.02 6.27
CA ASP A 37 -6.04 -1.70 6.80
C ASP A 37 -6.12 -2.13 8.28
N GLY A 38 -6.20 -1.15 9.18
CA GLY A 38 -6.08 -1.38 10.61
C GLY A 38 -4.76 -2.09 10.95
N SER A 39 -4.84 -3.28 11.53
CA SER A 39 -3.68 -4.11 11.91
C SER A 39 -3.31 -5.17 10.86
N ARG A 40 -3.96 -5.17 9.69
CA ARG A 40 -3.73 -6.14 8.63
C ARG A 40 -3.00 -5.52 7.46
N VAL A 41 -1.96 -6.20 6.98
CA VAL A 41 -1.20 -5.84 5.77
C VAL A 41 -1.48 -6.85 4.68
N SER A 42 -1.65 -6.38 3.45
CA SER A 42 -1.73 -7.23 2.25
C SER A 42 -0.57 -6.90 1.33
N ILE A 43 0.16 -7.92 0.88
CA ILE A 43 1.23 -7.82 -0.11
C ILE A 43 0.90 -8.73 -1.29
N ALA A 44 0.89 -8.17 -2.51
CA ALA A 44 0.79 -8.93 -3.75
C ALA A 44 2.14 -8.86 -4.48
N TRP A 45 2.84 -9.99 -4.62
CA TRP A 45 4.14 -10.09 -5.28
C TRP A 45 4.01 -10.81 -6.62
N ARG A 46 4.57 -10.22 -7.68
CA ARG A 46 4.51 -10.71 -9.05
C ARG A 46 5.91 -10.82 -9.65
N ALA A 47 6.18 -11.95 -10.27
CA ALA A 47 7.38 -12.22 -11.06
C ALA A 47 7.02 -12.79 -12.42
N ASN A 48 8.00 -12.87 -13.32
CA ASN A 48 7.79 -13.45 -14.64
C ASN A 48 7.65 -14.97 -14.53
N ALA A 49 7.09 -15.61 -15.57
CA ALA A 49 6.92 -17.06 -15.60
C ALA A 49 8.24 -17.81 -15.43
N ASP A 50 9.32 -17.33 -16.06
CA ASP A 50 10.65 -17.94 -15.96
C ASP A 50 11.23 -17.87 -14.53
N ASP A 51 10.94 -16.80 -13.80
CA ASP A 51 11.37 -16.64 -12.41
C ASP A 51 10.64 -17.63 -11.49
N TRP A 52 9.36 -17.88 -11.75
CA TRP A 52 8.59 -18.92 -11.07
C TRP A 52 9.11 -20.31 -11.37
N VAL A 53 9.53 -20.56 -12.61
CA VAL A 53 10.18 -21.82 -12.99
C VAL A 53 11.52 -21.99 -12.25
N ALA A 54 12.37 -20.96 -12.26
CA ALA A 54 13.65 -20.98 -11.56
C ALA A 54 13.47 -21.23 -10.05
N LEU A 55 12.48 -20.59 -9.43
CA LEU A 55 12.13 -20.81 -8.03
C LEU A 55 11.66 -22.25 -7.80
N GLY A 56 10.74 -22.74 -8.63
CA GLY A 56 10.22 -24.10 -8.52
C GLY A 56 11.30 -25.17 -8.64
N GLN A 57 12.26 -24.99 -9.55
CA GLN A 57 13.40 -25.88 -9.70
C GLN A 57 14.30 -25.85 -8.44
N SER A 58 14.65 -24.65 -7.96
CA SER A 58 15.49 -24.49 -6.76
C SER A 58 14.87 -25.15 -5.52
N LEU A 59 13.54 -25.08 -5.40
CA LEU A 59 12.80 -25.65 -4.27
C LEU A 59 12.40 -27.11 -4.45
N GLY A 60 12.73 -27.75 -5.58
CA GLY A 60 12.31 -29.11 -5.89
C GLY A 60 10.78 -29.25 -6.03
N ALA A 61 10.09 -28.18 -6.43
CA ALA A 61 8.65 -28.22 -6.71
C ALA A 61 8.33 -28.92 -8.04
N PHE A 62 9.34 -29.12 -8.89
CA PHE A 62 9.27 -29.91 -10.10
C PHE A 62 10.14 -31.16 -9.95
N GLU A 63 9.71 -32.22 -10.61
CA GLU A 63 10.46 -33.46 -10.75
C GLU A 63 11.75 -33.20 -11.54
N ASP A 64 12.82 -33.85 -11.10
CA ASP A 64 14.08 -33.85 -11.82
C ASP A 64 14.02 -34.89 -12.95
N PRO A 65 14.13 -34.49 -14.24
CA PRO A 65 14.09 -35.41 -15.37
C PRO A 65 15.26 -36.40 -15.37
N GLU A 66 16.37 -36.11 -14.70
CA GLU A 66 17.50 -37.05 -14.55
C GLU A 66 17.18 -38.16 -13.55
N SER A 67 16.25 -37.91 -12.62
CA SER A 67 15.85 -38.83 -11.56
C SER A 67 14.70 -39.77 -11.96
N GLY A 68 13.98 -39.49 -13.06
CA GLY A 68 12.87 -40.33 -13.51
C GLY A 68 11.88 -39.64 -14.45
N ALA A 69 10.72 -40.26 -14.64
CA ALA A 69 9.68 -39.73 -15.50
C ALA A 69 9.06 -38.44 -14.91
N VAL A 70 8.99 -37.39 -15.72
CA VAL A 70 8.31 -36.14 -15.35
C VAL A 70 6.82 -36.28 -15.68
N SER A 71 5.95 -36.08 -14.67
CA SER A 71 4.51 -36.09 -14.92
C SER A 71 4.09 -34.86 -15.72
N THR A 72 3.28 -35.08 -16.76
CA THR A 72 2.67 -34.02 -17.58
C THR A 72 1.20 -33.78 -17.23
N GLU A 73 0.67 -34.46 -16.21
CA GLU A 73 -0.74 -34.32 -15.78
C GLU A 73 -1.03 -32.95 -15.17
N LEU A 74 -0.04 -32.38 -14.48
CA LEU A 74 -0.12 -31.04 -13.87
C LEU A 74 0.77 -30.07 -14.65
N THR A 75 0.25 -28.86 -14.88
CA THR A 75 1.08 -27.76 -15.35
C THR A 75 2.11 -27.37 -14.28
N GLY A 76 3.21 -26.70 -14.69
CA GLY A 76 4.19 -26.18 -13.73
C GLY A 76 3.54 -25.26 -12.69
N GLU A 77 2.60 -24.41 -13.10
CA GLU A 77 1.83 -23.57 -12.18
C GLU A 77 1.06 -24.39 -11.14
N GLN A 78 0.39 -25.46 -11.55
CA GLN A 78 -0.34 -26.35 -10.64
C GLN A 78 0.59 -27.09 -9.67
N LYS A 79 1.82 -27.40 -10.09
CA LYS A 79 2.85 -27.98 -9.20
C LYS A 79 3.32 -26.95 -8.16
N LEU A 80 3.59 -25.72 -8.58
CA LEU A 80 3.93 -24.61 -7.67
C LEU A 80 2.81 -24.34 -6.66
N GLN A 81 1.56 -24.32 -7.11
CA GLN A 81 0.37 -24.14 -6.28
C GLN A 81 0.26 -25.15 -5.13
N ARG A 82 0.73 -26.37 -5.36
CA ARG A 82 0.64 -27.47 -4.41
C ARG A 82 1.89 -27.60 -3.55
N SER A 83 2.93 -26.79 -3.77
CA SER A 83 4.23 -26.93 -3.12
C SER A 83 4.29 -26.21 -1.76
N PRO A 84 4.39 -26.93 -0.63
CA PRO A 84 4.58 -26.30 0.67
C PRO A 84 5.93 -25.57 0.77
N ALA A 85 6.93 -26.01 0.00
CA ALA A 85 8.23 -25.38 -0.07
C ALA A 85 8.13 -23.96 -0.63
N VAL A 86 7.33 -23.74 -1.68
CA VAL A 86 7.07 -22.40 -2.25
C VAL A 86 6.38 -21.50 -1.22
N HIS A 87 5.36 -22.00 -0.52
CA HIS A 87 4.68 -21.23 0.53
C HIS A 87 5.64 -20.82 1.66
N THR A 88 6.44 -21.77 2.14
CA THR A 88 7.43 -21.55 3.21
C THR A 88 8.50 -20.54 2.78
N TYR A 89 8.96 -20.66 1.53
CA TYR A 89 9.93 -19.75 0.95
C TYR A 89 9.39 -18.32 0.90
N LEU A 90 8.16 -18.12 0.39
CA LEU A 90 7.56 -16.78 0.30
C LEU A 90 7.44 -16.11 1.68
N LEU A 91 7.02 -16.82 2.73
CA LEU A 91 6.94 -16.28 4.09
C LEU A 91 8.31 -16.03 4.75
N ARG A 92 9.35 -16.71 4.29
CA ARG A 92 10.72 -16.46 4.75
C ARG A 92 11.31 -15.20 4.10
N HIS A 93 10.98 -14.98 2.83
CA HIS A 93 11.58 -13.92 2.02
C HIS A 93 10.75 -12.64 1.93
N ILE A 94 9.47 -12.68 2.30
CA ILE A 94 8.59 -11.53 2.43
C ILE A 94 8.06 -11.49 3.87
N THR A 95 8.47 -10.48 4.64
CA THR A 95 8.04 -10.32 6.03
C THR A 95 7.65 -8.89 6.35
N VAL A 96 6.86 -8.73 7.40
CA VAL A 96 6.48 -7.44 7.96
C VAL A 96 6.74 -7.51 9.46
N ALA A 97 7.39 -6.49 10.01
CA ALA A 97 7.59 -6.32 11.43
C ALA A 97 7.06 -4.98 11.91
N GLN A 98 6.40 -4.98 13.07
CA GLN A 98 5.92 -3.81 13.79
C GLN A 98 6.68 -3.74 15.12
N ASP A 99 7.31 -2.60 15.40
CA ASP A 99 8.08 -2.36 16.63
C ASP A 99 9.14 -3.45 16.92
N GLY A 100 9.77 -3.96 15.85
CA GLY A 100 10.76 -5.04 15.92
C GLY A 100 10.19 -6.46 16.09
N GLY A 101 8.87 -6.60 16.28
CA GLY A 101 8.18 -7.89 16.34
C GLY A 101 7.60 -8.31 14.99
N ALA A 102 7.77 -9.58 14.60
CA ALA A 102 7.23 -10.10 13.34
C ALA A 102 5.69 -10.17 13.38
N CYS A 103 5.04 -9.63 12.35
CA CYS A 103 3.61 -9.85 12.11
C CYS A 103 3.39 -11.27 11.58
N LYS A 104 2.30 -11.93 12.00
CA LYS A 104 2.01 -13.30 11.57
C LYS A 104 1.60 -13.31 10.10
N GLY A 105 2.43 -13.92 9.25
CA GLY A 105 2.20 -14.00 7.81
C GLY A 105 1.49 -15.29 7.38
N GLU A 106 0.65 -15.18 6.36
CA GLU A 106 0.02 -16.30 5.65
C GLU A 106 0.07 -16.05 4.13
N VAL A 107 0.25 -17.12 3.35
CA VAL A 107 0.17 -17.07 1.88
C VAL A 107 -1.20 -17.59 1.48
N ALA A 108 -1.94 -16.81 0.70
CA ALA A 108 -3.19 -17.27 0.10
C ALA A 108 -2.93 -18.45 -0.86
N ALA A 109 -3.99 -19.15 -1.26
CA ALA A 109 -3.88 -20.11 -2.35
C ALA A 109 -3.25 -19.44 -3.58
N LEU A 110 -2.22 -20.07 -4.16
CA LEU A 110 -1.44 -19.55 -5.29
C LEU A 110 -2.19 -19.70 -6.63
N GLU A 111 -3.51 -19.53 -6.62
CA GLU A 111 -4.35 -19.59 -7.81
C GLU A 111 -3.98 -18.48 -8.79
N ARG A 112 -3.94 -18.79 -10.09
CA ARG A 112 -3.58 -17.84 -11.15
C ARG A 112 -2.25 -17.13 -10.87
N LEU A 113 -1.25 -17.87 -10.40
CA LEU A 113 0.06 -17.39 -9.98
C LEU A 113 0.74 -16.56 -11.07
N LEU A 114 0.61 -16.96 -12.33
CA LEU A 114 1.24 -16.26 -13.45
C LEU A 114 0.54 -14.93 -13.78
N ASP A 115 -0.77 -14.83 -13.51
CA ASP A 115 -1.55 -13.62 -13.79
C ASP A 115 -1.60 -12.66 -12.59
N GLU A 116 -1.78 -13.19 -11.38
CA GLU A 116 -2.04 -12.42 -10.16
C GLU A 116 -0.84 -12.36 -9.20
N GLY A 117 0.11 -13.29 -9.33
CA GLY A 117 1.22 -13.44 -8.41
C GLY A 117 0.83 -14.09 -7.08
N ALA A 118 1.77 -14.11 -6.14
CA ALA A 118 1.52 -14.57 -4.78
C ALA A 118 0.91 -13.46 -3.94
N ARG A 119 -0.12 -13.80 -3.17
CA ARG A 119 -0.77 -12.89 -2.21
C ARG A 119 -0.48 -13.34 -0.80
N LEU A 120 0.03 -12.41 0.00
CA LEU A 120 0.37 -12.63 1.39
C LEU A 120 -0.40 -11.65 2.26
N THR A 121 -0.84 -12.11 3.43
CA THR A 121 -1.44 -11.28 4.46
C THR A 121 -0.65 -11.38 5.74
N PHE A 122 -0.49 -10.27 6.44
CA PHE A 122 0.19 -10.21 7.72
C PHE A 122 -0.72 -9.59 8.77
N ASP A 123 -0.92 -10.29 9.88
CA ASP A 123 -1.66 -9.78 11.04
C ASP A 123 -0.66 -9.25 12.08
N CYS A 124 -0.68 -7.93 12.31
CA CYS A 124 0.16 -7.24 13.28
C CYS A 124 -0.57 -7.05 14.62
N PRO A 125 0.15 -6.90 15.74
CA PRO A 125 -0.46 -6.82 17.08
C PRO A 125 -1.26 -5.53 17.32
N ALA A 126 -0.98 -4.45 16.59
CA ALA A 126 -1.68 -3.17 16.68
C ALA A 126 -1.94 -2.56 15.30
N PRO A 127 -2.86 -1.57 15.17
CA PRO A 127 -3.02 -0.81 13.93
C PRO A 127 -1.68 -0.28 13.40
N LEU A 128 -1.43 -0.50 12.12
CA LEU A 128 -0.12 -0.25 11.52
C LEU A 128 0.03 1.22 11.13
N VAL A 129 0.99 1.90 11.75
CA VAL A 129 1.40 3.27 11.39
C VAL A 129 2.79 3.25 10.77
N GLU A 130 3.68 2.44 11.32
CA GLU A 130 5.02 2.21 10.82
C GLU A 130 5.31 0.71 10.80
N ALA A 131 6.09 0.25 9.82
CA ALA A 131 6.50 -1.13 9.72
C ALA A 131 7.85 -1.26 9.00
N ASP A 132 8.63 -2.24 9.40
CA ASP A 132 9.77 -2.70 8.63
C ASP A 132 9.29 -3.82 7.71
N VAL A 133 9.40 -3.60 6.41
CA VAL A 133 9.02 -4.58 5.39
C VAL A 133 10.28 -5.15 4.78
N THR A 134 10.41 -6.48 4.80
CA THR A 134 11.50 -7.19 4.13
C THR A 134 11.00 -7.86 2.87
N VAL A 135 11.70 -7.67 1.75
CA VAL A 135 11.50 -8.42 0.51
C VAL A 135 12.85 -8.83 -0.03
N SER A 136 13.07 -10.14 -0.15
CA SER A 136 14.34 -10.73 -0.60
C SER A 136 14.14 -11.91 -1.55
N VAL A 137 12.95 -12.05 -2.12
CA VAL A 137 12.59 -13.14 -3.02
C VAL A 137 13.55 -13.16 -4.21
N LEU A 138 14.02 -14.35 -4.56
CA LEU A 138 14.96 -14.70 -5.63
C LEU A 138 16.39 -14.16 -5.45
N THR A 139 16.63 -13.23 -4.52
CA THR A 139 17.98 -12.68 -4.30
C THR A 139 18.99 -13.72 -3.80
N ASP A 140 18.51 -14.82 -3.22
CA ASP A 140 19.30 -15.98 -2.82
C ASP A 140 19.64 -16.89 -4.01
N LEU A 141 18.82 -16.90 -5.07
CA LEU A 141 19.13 -17.60 -6.32
C LEU A 141 20.13 -16.81 -7.16
N ASN A 142 19.96 -15.49 -7.21
CA ASN A 142 20.92 -14.60 -7.85
C ASN A 142 20.85 -13.19 -7.24
N GLU A 143 22.00 -12.65 -6.84
CA GLU A 143 22.08 -11.32 -6.23
C GLU A 143 21.66 -10.18 -7.18
N ALA A 144 21.49 -10.42 -8.48
CA ALA A 144 21.00 -9.46 -9.45
C ALA A 144 19.48 -9.25 -9.40
N TYR A 145 18.71 -10.14 -8.75
CA TYR A 145 17.26 -9.98 -8.63
C TYR A 145 16.89 -8.73 -7.84
N ARG A 146 15.81 -8.07 -8.28
CA ARG A 146 15.29 -6.84 -7.69
C ARG A 146 13.78 -6.94 -7.57
N THR A 147 13.22 -6.31 -6.54
CA THR A 147 11.77 -6.13 -6.41
C THR A 147 11.43 -4.66 -6.29
N MET A 148 10.58 -4.14 -7.18
CA MET A 148 10.01 -2.81 -7.02
C MET A 148 8.69 -2.91 -6.25
N LEU A 149 8.68 -2.48 -5.00
CA LEU A 149 7.48 -2.40 -4.18
C LEU A 149 6.81 -1.04 -4.36
N THR A 150 5.52 -1.02 -4.63
CA THR A 150 4.68 0.17 -4.69
C THR A 150 3.71 0.14 -3.52
N THR A 151 3.60 1.25 -2.78
CA THR A 151 2.63 1.38 -1.71
C THR A 151 1.32 1.94 -2.26
N ASP A 152 0.20 1.36 -1.83
CA ASP A 152 -1.12 1.87 -2.16
C ASP A 152 -1.56 2.96 -1.15
N GLY A 153 -2.48 3.83 -1.58
CA GLY A 153 -3.00 4.90 -0.75
C GLY A 153 -1.97 6.00 -0.46
N SER A 154 -1.88 6.41 0.81
CA SER A 154 -1.05 7.52 1.28
C SER A 154 0.16 7.08 2.11
N ALA A 155 0.61 5.83 1.93
CA ALA A 155 1.83 5.34 2.55
C ALA A 155 3.08 5.97 1.92
N THR A 156 4.16 6.07 2.70
CA THR A 156 5.43 6.68 2.29
C THR A 156 6.61 5.77 2.65
N PRO A 157 7.61 5.64 1.76
CA PRO A 157 7.65 6.15 0.37
C PRO A 157 6.61 5.47 -0.55
N ARG A 158 6.31 6.09 -1.71
CA ARG A 158 5.37 5.51 -2.70
C ARG A 158 5.94 4.30 -3.44
N GLN A 159 7.25 4.27 -3.62
CA GLN A 159 7.96 3.19 -4.28
C GLN A 159 9.27 2.93 -3.55
N THR A 160 9.70 1.67 -3.55
CA THR A 160 10.94 1.24 -2.90
C THR A 160 11.53 0.07 -3.67
N LEU A 161 12.82 0.15 -3.95
CA LEU A 161 13.55 -0.89 -4.66
C LEU A 161 14.29 -1.77 -3.66
N PHE A 162 13.92 -3.04 -3.61
CA PHE A 162 14.55 -4.06 -2.78
C PHE A 162 15.65 -4.78 -3.58
N THR A 163 16.78 -5.02 -2.92
CA THR A 163 17.98 -5.63 -3.51
C THR A 163 18.59 -6.69 -2.58
N ALA A 164 19.59 -7.43 -3.05
CA ALA A 164 20.29 -8.42 -2.23
C ALA A 164 21.04 -7.82 -1.01
N VAL A 165 21.36 -6.53 -1.02
CA VAL A 165 22.07 -5.84 0.08
C VAL A 165 21.19 -4.87 0.86
N ASP A 166 20.02 -4.52 0.29
CA ASP A 166 19.05 -3.61 0.89
C ASP A 166 17.66 -4.26 0.80
N ARG A 167 17.40 -5.13 1.78
CA ARG A 167 16.26 -6.06 1.78
C ARG A 167 15.11 -5.59 2.67
N THR A 168 15.36 -4.63 3.55
CA THR A 168 14.41 -4.20 4.57
C THR A 168 14.29 -2.70 4.53
N HIS A 169 13.06 -2.22 4.39
CA HIS A 169 12.77 -0.80 4.36
C HIS A 169 11.66 -0.45 5.34
N HIS A 170 11.83 0.71 5.97
CA HIS A 170 10.85 1.28 6.86
C HIS A 170 9.77 2.01 6.06
N LEU A 171 8.52 1.61 6.23
CA LEU A 171 7.36 2.22 5.60
C LEU A 171 6.47 2.88 6.64
N ARG A 172 5.90 4.04 6.29
CA ARG A 172 4.85 4.69 7.07
C ARG A 172 3.54 4.60 6.34
N PHE A 173 2.50 4.17 7.04
CA PHE A 173 1.14 4.14 6.56
C PHE A 173 0.38 5.30 7.19
N ALA A 174 -0.47 5.98 6.41
CA ALA A 174 -1.38 6.92 7.04
C ALA A 174 -2.35 6.12 7.91
N ALA A 175 -2.56 6.56 9.14
CA ALA A 175 -3.57 5.96 9.99
C ALA A 175 -4.90 5.96 9.23
N SER A 176 -5.39 4.77 8.87
CA SER A 176 -6.76 4.60 8.38
C SER A 176 -7.64 5.16 9.47
N GLY A 177 -8.37 6.24 9.18
CA GLY A 177 -9.10 7.02 10.17
C GLY A 177 -10.13 6.18 10.93
N GLY A 178 -9.70 5.51 11.99
CA GLY A 178 -10.55 5.14 13.11
C GLY A 178 -10.95 6.44 13.77
N GLY A 179 -12.21 6.83 13.53
CA GLY A 179 -12.90 8.05 13.96
C GLY A 179 -12.12 8.97 14.89
N VAL A 180 -11.94 10.22 14.45
CA VAL A 180 -11.59 11.37 15.28
C VAL A 180 -12.25 11.22 16.67
N PRO A 181 -11.51 11.03 17.77
CA PRO A 181 -12.07 11.27 19.08
C PRO A 181 -12.35 12.77 19.17
N GLY A 182 -13.60 13.13 18.88
CA GLY A 182 -14.21 14.39 19.26
C GLY A 182 -13.38 15.65 18.99
N SER A 183 -13.15 15.98 17.72
CA SER A 183 -13.09 17.40 17.33
C SER A 183 -14.52 17.96 17.43
N VAL A 184 -15.04 18.07 18.65
CA VAL A 184 -16.04 19.08 18.97
C VAL A 184 -15.31 20.41 18.78
N THR A 185 -15.28 20.83 17.53
CA THR A 185 -15.21 22.25 17.21
C THR A 185 -16.31 22.87 18.04
N ALA A 186 -15.88 23.67 19.01
CA ALA A 186 -16.76 24.54 19.75
C ALA A 186 -17.57 25.34 18.72
N VAL A 187 -18.81 24.92 18.50
CA VAL A 187 -19.84 25.80 17.95
C VAL A 187 -20.07 26.83 19.04
N ALA A 188 -19.28 27.89 18.96
CA ALA A 188 -19.49 29.12 19.67
C ALA A 188 -20.95 29.56 19.48
N GLY A 189 -21.62 29.81 20.61
CA GLY A 189 -22.72 30.76 20.78
C GLY A 189 -23.85 30.72 19.74
N GLY A 190 -24.92 29.96 20.02
CA GLY A 190 -26.10 30.04 19.17
C GLY A 190 -27.43 29.50 19.70
N THR A 191 -27.53 28.95 20.91
CA THR A 191 -28.80 28.32 21.38
C THR A 191 -29.11 28.53 22.86
N ALA A 192 -28.50 29.52 23.52
CA ALA A 192 -28.91 29.91 24.89
C ALA A 192 -29.94 31.07 24.92
N VAL A 193 -30.09 31.83 23.83
CA VAL A 193 -30.96 33.02 23.79
C VAL A 193 -32.44 32.66 23.51
N ALA A 194 -32.70 31.54 22.82
CA ALA A 194 -34.08 31.17 22.46
C ALA A 194 -34.91 30.68 23.67
N VAL A 195 -34.30 29.99 24.64
CA VAL A 195 -35.03 29.46 25.81
C VAL A 195 -35.33 30.56 26.83
N LEU A 196 -34.44 31.54 27.01
CA LEU A 196 -34.67 32.68 27.90
C LEU A 196 -35.72 33.65 27.34
N ALA A 197 -35.79 33.85 26.02
CA ALA A 197 -36.81 34.70 25.40
C ALA A 197 -38.23 34.11 25.52
N VAL A 198 -38.39 32.79 25.39
CA VAL A 198 -39.69 32.12 25.56
C VAL A 198 -40.13 32.13 27.02
N ALA A 199 -39.20 31.90 27.96
CA ALA A 199 -39.51 31.97 29.40
C ALA A 199 -39.90 33.40 29.86
N ALA A 200 -39.18 34.43 29.40
CA ALA A 200 -39.50 35.82 29.72
C ALA A 200 -40.85 36.27 29.13
N CYS A 201 -41.16 35.87 27.89
CA CYS A 201 -42.42 36.21 27.24
C CYS A 201 -43.63 35.53 27.92
N LEU A 202 -43.47 34.28 28.39
CA LEU A 202 -44.50 33.58 29.16
C LEU A 202 -44.70 34.18 30.55
N PHE A 203 -43.63 34.63 31.23
CA PHE A 203 -43.74 35.26 32.55
C PHE A 203 -44.44 36.63 32.49
N VAL A 204 -44.12 37.47 31.49
CA VAL A 204 -44.77 38.78 31.29
C VAL A 204 -46.24 38.64 30.87
N ARG A 205 -46.59 37.63 30.07
CA ARG A 205 -48.00 37.36 29.72
C ARG A 205 -48.83 36.92 30.93
N ARG A 206 -48.22 36.21 31.88
CA ARG A 206 -48.92 35.69 33.06
C ARG A 206 -49.13 36.76 34.14
N SER A 207 -48.21 37.72 34.28
CA SER A 207 -48.37 38.84 35.22
C SER A 207 -49.44 39.84 34.78
N ARG A 208 -49.53 40.15 33.48
CA ARG A 208 -50.57 41.03 32.92
C ARG A 208 -52.00 40.50 33.02
N ARG A 209 -52.17 39.17 33.17
CA ARG A 209 -53.49 38.56 33.41
C ARG A 209 -53.92 38.60 34.89
N ARG A 210 -53.01 38.88 35.82
CA ARG A 210 -53.31 38.97 37.25
C ARG A 210 -53.65 40.39 37.71
N THR A 211 -53.33 41.40 36.92
CA THR A 211 -53.71 42.81 37.19
C THR A 211 -55.05 43.23 36.59
N ALA A 212 -55.76 42.33 35.89
CA ALA A 212 -57.09 42.60 35.31
C ALA A 212 -58.25 42.21 36.25
N THR A 213 -58.04 42.21 37.56
CA THR A 213 -59.11 42.06 38.56
C THR A 213 -58.81 42.95 39.77
N ALA A 214 -58.97 44.25 39.57
CA ALA A 214 -59.26 45.19 40.63
C ALA A 214 -60.43 46.06 40.14
N PRO A 215 -61.63 45.94 40.73
CA PRO A 215 -62.74 46.85 40.44
C PRO A 215 -62.47 48.21 41.10
N ASP A 216 -62.65 49.25 40.31
CA ASP A 216 -62.78 50.65 40.72
C ASP A 216 -64.24 50.96 41.04
N ALA A 217 -64.47 51.61 42.18
CA ALA A 217 -65.58 52.53 42.49
C ALA A 217 -65.58 52.76 44.01
N GLY A 218 -65.58 53.96 44.56
CA GLY A 218 -65.77 55.28 43.99
C GLY A 218 -66.10 56.18 45.18
N SER A 219 -65.44 57.34 45.26
CA SER A 219 -65.66 58.34 46.28
C SER A 219 -66.44 59.52 45.70
N ARG A 220 -67.09 60.26 46.63
CA ARG A 220 -67.58 61.65 46.58
C ARG A 220 -69.09 61.85 46.36
N PRO A 221 -69.61 63.01 46.77
CA PRO A 221 -69.56 63.62 48.10
C PRO A 221 -70.95 63.65 48.77
#